data_AF-A0A923J975-F1
#
_entry.id   AF-A0A923J975-F1
#
_cell.length_a   1.000
_cell.length_b   1.000
_cell.length_c   1.000
_cell.angle_alpha   90.00
_cell.angle_beta   90.00
_cell.angle_gamma   90.00
#
_symmetry.space_group_name_H-M   'P 1'
#
loop_
_entity.id
_entity.type
_entity.pdbx_description
1 polymer ?
#
loop_
_entity_poly.entity_id
_entity_poly.type
_entity_poly.pdbx_seq_one_letter_code
_entity_poly.pdbx_strand_id
1 'polypeptide(L)'
;MGRAALAAAGEVTAERARAVHASLEVAGFHPSLHLNLADVHRRLGHDEEARRHLALAGDHAGALRDDGYGRMIRSGIARCAARLDGAS
;
A
#
# COMPACT_ATOMS: atom_id res chain seq x y z
N MET A 1 -10.36 -44.87 -7.75
CA MET A 1 -10.04 -43.67 -8.55
C MET A 1 -10.58 -42.34 -7.96
N GLY A 2 -10.96 -42.25 -6.67
CA GLY A 2 -11.71 -41.07 -6.14
C GLY A 2 -10.99 -40.11 -5.17
N ARG A 3 -9.74 -40.36 -4.77
CA ARG A 3 -9.05 -39.52 -3.75
C ARG A 3 -8.05 -38.51 -4.32
N ALA A 4 -7.51 -38.76 -5.52
CA ALA A 4 -6.50 -37.89 -6.14
C ALA A 4 -7.09 -36.54 -6.59
N ALA A 5 -8.31 -36.53 -7.13
CA ALA A 5 -8.94 -35.31 -7.63
C ALA A 5 -9.24 -34.29 -6.52
N LEU A 6 -9.63 -34.74 -5.33
CA LEU A 6 -9.91 -33.85 -4.20
C LEU A 6 -8.63 -33.26 -3.58
N ALA A 7 -7.56 -34.04 -3.50
CA ALA A 7 -6.25 -33.55 -3.06
C ALA A 7 -5.70 -32.48 -4.01
N ALA A 8 -5.76 -32.74 -5.32
CA ALA A 8 -5.33 -31.78 -6.35
C ALA A 8 -6.13 -30.47 -6.30
N ALA A 9 -7.46 -30.53 -6.06
CA ALA A 9 -8.29 -29.33 -5.92
C ALA A 9 -7.93 -28.49 -4.67
N GLY A 10 -7.58 -29.15 -3.56
CA GLY A 10 -7.14 -28.47 -2.33
C GLY A 10 -5.79 -27.77 -2.49
N GLU A 11 -4.83 -28.41 -3.16
CA GLU A 11 -3.50 -27.84 -3.43
C GLU A 11 -3.58 -26.59 -4.32
N VAL A 12 -4.35 -26.65 -5.41
CA VAL A 12 -4.58 -25.50 -6.31
C VAL A 12 -5.24 -24.33 -5.58
N THR A 13 -6.15 -24.60 -4.65
CA THR A 13 -6.82 -23.56 -3.86
C THR A 13 -5.87 -22.89 -2.87
N ALA A 14 -5.03 -23.68 -2.19
CA ALA A 14 -4.03 -23.16 -1.25
C ALA A 14 -2.96 -22.33 -1.97
N GLU A 15 -2.50 -22.77 -3.15
CA GLU A 15 -1.55 -22.01 -3.98
C GLU A 15 -2.14 -20.67 -4.42
N ARG A 16 -3.38 -20.65 -4.92
CA ARG A 16 -4.08 -19.41 -5.28
C ARG A 16 -4.26 -18.49 -4.07
N ALA A 17 -4.64 -19.02 -2.91
CA ALA A 17 -4.78 -18.24 -1.69
C ALA A 17 -3.45 -17.61 -1.25
N ARG A 18 -2.33 -18.36 -1.34
CA ARG A 18 -0.99 -17.85 -1.05
C ARG A 18 -0.56 -16.77 -2.05
N ALA A 19 -0.81 -16.97 -3.34
CA ALA A 19 -0.49 -15.98 -4.37
C ALA A 19 -1.25 -14.67 -4.14
N VAL A 20 -2.56 -14.76 -3.86
CA VAL A 20 -3.39 -13.59 -3.51
C VAL A 20 -2.87 -12.91 -2.24
N HIS A 21 -2.55 -13.67 -1.20
CA HIS A 21 -1.99 -13.12 0.04
C HIS A 21 -0.67 -12.39 -0.20
N ALA A 22 0.26 -12.99 -0.94
CA ALA A 22 1.53 -12.37 -1.29
C ALA A 22 1.33 -11.08 -2.13
N SER A 23 0.41 -11.09 -3.10
CA SER A 23 0.08 -9.88 -3.86
C SER A 23 -0.54 -8.79 -2.99
N LEU A 24 -1.36 -9.14 -1.99
CA LEU A 24 -1.91 -8.19 -1.03
C LEU A 24 -0.82 -7.62 -0.10
N GLU A 25 0.15 -8.43 0.32
CA GLU A 25 1.31 -7.94 1.08
C GLU A 25 2.14 -6.94 0.26
N VAL A 26 2.43 -7.25 -1.01
CA VAL A 26 3.12 -6.31 -1.92
C VAL A 26 2.30 -5.03 -2.12
N ALA A 27 0.98 -5.16 -2.32
CA ALA A 27 0.09 -4.02 -2.49
C ALA A 27 0.06 -3.11 -1.24
N GLY A 28 0.19 -3.70 -0.04
CA GLY A 28 0.30 -2.99 1.23
C GLY A 28 1.55 -2.10 1.34
N PHE A 29 2.58 -2.30 0.51
CA PHE A 29 3.78 -1.46 0.49
C PHE A 29 3.66 -0.25 -0.44
N HIS A 30 2.80 -0.27 -1.47
CA HIS A 30 2.63 0.86 -2.40
C HIS A 30 2.35 2.19 -1.68
N PRO A 31 1.45 2.26 -0.68
CA PRO A 31 1.21 3.49 0.07
C PRO A 31 2.46 4.06 0.73
N SER A 32 3.30 3.21 1.31
CA SER A 32 4.53 3.64 1.98
C SER A 32 5.60 4.13 1.01
N LEU A 33 5.69 3.51 -0.17
CA LEU A 33 6.63 3.92 -1.21
C LEU A 33 6.26 5.31 -1.74
N HIS A 34 4.99 5.52 -2.09
CA HIS A 34 4.49 6.80 -2.54
C HIS A 34 4.58 7.89 -1.45
N LEU A 35 4.32 7.54 -0.19
CA LEU A 35 4.48 8.48 0.93
C LEU A 35 5.95 8.93 1.11
N ASN A 36 6.92 8.01 0.97
CA ASN A 36 8.34 8.38 1.04
C ASN A 36 8.73 9.33 -0.10
N LEU A 37 8.28 9.04 -1.33
CA LEU A 37 8.53 9.92 -2.48
C LEU A 37 7.90 11.30 -2.29
N ALA A 38 6.68 11.37 -1.75
CA ALA A 38 6.04 12.63 -1.42
C ALA A 38 6.86 13.47 -0.42
N ASP A 39 7.40 12.85 0.64
CA ASP A 39 8.22 13.56 1.62
C ASP A 39 9.57 14.01 1.04
N VAL A 40 10.18 13.21 0.17
CA VAL A 40 11.43 13.58 -0.54
C VAL A 40 11.19 14.78 -1.45
N HIS A 41 10.18 14.74 -2.32
CA HIS A 41 9.85 15.85 -3.22
C HIS A 41 9.51 17.13 -2.44
N ARG A 42 8.75 17.03 -1.35
CA ARG A 42 8.45 18.17 -0.47
C ARG A 42 9.71 18.80 0.12
N ARG A 43 10.68 18.00 0.58
CA ARG A 43 11.94 18.51 1.13
C ARG A 43 12.82 19.20 0.08
N LEU A 44 12.66 18.83 -1.19
CA LEU A 44 13.33 19.46 -2.33
C LEU A 44 12.58 20.70 -2.86
N GLY A 45 11.39 21.02 -2.33
CA GLY A 45 10.54 22.11 -2.83
C GLY A 45 9.80 21.78 -4.13
N HIS A 46 9.76 20.50 -4.53
CA HIS A 46 9.02 20.03 -5.70
C HIS A 46 7.56 19.72 -5.31
N ASP A 47 6.79 20.76 -5.04
CA ASP A 47 5.47 20.63 -4.42
C ASP A 47 4.44 19.91 -5.30
N GLU A 48 4.51 20.06 -6.62
CA GLU A 48 3.60 19.37 -7.55
C GLU A 48 3.82 17.86 -7.51
N GLU A 49 5.07 17.42 -7.64
CA GLU A 49 5.46 16.02 -7.54
C GLU A 49 5.15 15.45 -6.16
N ALA A 50 5.37 16.23 -5.10
CA ALA A 50 5.02 15.83 -3.74
C ALA A 50 3.51 15.56 -3.61
N ARG A 51 2.67 16.45 -4.13
CA ARG A 51 1.20 16.27 -4.15
C ARG A 51 0.78 15.07 -5.01
N ARG A 52 1.42 14.86 -6.16
CA ARG A 52 1.15 13.69 -7.02
C ARG A 52 1.45 12.38 -6.30
N HIS A 53 2.62 12.26 -5.67
CA HIS A 53 2.96 11.07 -4.91
C HIS A 53 2.08 10.88 -3.68
N LEU A 54 1.68 11.97 -3.02
CA LEU A 54 0.77 11.89 -1.88
C LEU A 54 -0.62 11.38 -2.29
N ALA A 55 -1.14 11.81 -3.45
CA ALA A 55 -2.40 11.30 -3.99
C ALA A 55 -2.33 9.79 -4.27
N LEU A 56 -1.26 9.32 -4.92
CA LEU A 56 -1.04 7.89 -5.18
C LEU A 56 -0.92 7.07 -3.87
N ALA A 57 -0.30 7.63 -2.83
CA ALA A 57 -0.27 6.99 -1.51
C ALA A 57 -1.68 6.81 -0.93
N GLY A 58 -2.54 7.82 -1.11
CA GLY A 58 -3.95 7.80 -0.72
C GLY A 58 -4.77 6.76 -1.48
N ASP A 59 -4.62 6.70 -2.80
CA ASP A 59 -5.34 5.76 -3.66
C ASP A 59 -5.04 4.29 -3.29
N HIS A 60 -3.79 4.01 -2.92
CA HIS A 60 -3.38 2.67 -2.49
C HIS A 60 -3.69 2.38 -1.02
N ALA A 61 -4.05 3.39 -0.20
CA ALA A 61 -4.24 3.21 1.25
C ALA A 61 -5.39 2.24 1.58
N GLY A 62 -6.31 2.00 0.66
CA GLY A 62 -7.36 0.98 0.79
C GLY A 62 -6.83 -0.45 0.90
N ALA A 63 -5.61 -0.74 0.42
CA ALA A 63 -4.97 -2.05 0.55
C ALA A 63 -4.33 -2.28 1.94
N LEU A 64 -4.22 -1.24 2.77
CA LEU A 64 -3.61 -1.35 4.09
C LEU A 64 -4.57 -2.01 5.08
N ARG A 65 -4.09 -3.07 5.71
CA ARG A 65 -4.73 -3.70 6.87
C ARG A 65 -4.93 -2.69 8.00
N ASP A 66 -5.95 -2.88 8.82
CA ASP A 66 -6.14 -2.08 10.03
C ASP A 66 -5.28 -2.59 11.20
N ASP A 67 -3.98 -2.58 10.98
CA ASP A 67 -2.97 -2.92 11.97
C ASP A 67 -2.08 -1.70 12.29
N GLY A 68 -1.07 -1.91 13.13
CA GLY A 68 -0.15 -0.83 13.51
C GLY A 68 0.54 -0.19 12.31
N TYR A 69 0.87 -0.99 11.28
CA TYR A 69 1.51 -0.49 10.07
C TYR A 69 0.54 0.32 9.22
N GLY A 70 -0.66 -0.20 8.93
CA GLY A 70 -1.64 0.54 8.14
C GLY A 70 -2.08 1.85 8.79
N ARG A 71 -2.25 1.88 10.12
CA ARG A 71 -2.52 3.12 10.87
C ARG A 71 -1.35 4.11 10.82
N MET A 72 -0.12 3.62 10.90
CA MET A 72 1.08 4.46 10.78
C MET A 72 1.13 5.14 9.41
N ILE A 73 0.92 4.40 8.32
CA ILE A 73 0.98 4.95 6.96
C ILE A 73 -0.16 5.93 6.71
N ARG A 74 -1.41 5.61 7.08
CA ARG A 74 -2.55 6.54 6.99
C ARG A 74 -2.29 7.86 7.73
N SER A 75 -1.74 7.77 8.93
CA SER A 75 -1.35 8.96 9.70
C SER A 75 -0.21 9.74 9.03
N GLY A 76 0.73 9.05 8.39
CA GLY A 76 1.81 9.64 7.61
C GLY A 76 1.30 10.45 6.42
N ILE A 77 0.35 9.90 5.67
CA ILE A 77 -0.34 10.57 4.54
C ILE A 77 -1.00 11.87 5.04
N ALA A 78 -1.81 11.79 6.11
CA ALA A 78 -2.49 12.97 6.65
C ALA A 78 -1.52 14.07 7.11
N ARG A 79 -0.41 13.70 7.78
CA ARG A 79 0.63 14.67 8.19
C ARG A 79 1.36 15.28 6.99
N CYS A 80 1.60 14.50 5.93
CA CYS A 80 2.27 15.02 4.74
C CYS A 80 1.37 16.00 3.98
N ALA A 81 0.07 15.73 3.90
CA ALA A 81 -0.93 16.65 3.35
C ALA A 81 -0.89 17.99 4.08
N ALA A 82 -1.02 17.97 5.41
CA ALA A 82 -1.00 19.17 6.23
C ALA A 82 0.27 20.02 6.04
N ARG A 83 1.43 19.39 5.80
CA ARG A 83 2.68 20.09 5.52
C ARG A 83 2.73 20.74 4.13
N LEU A 84 2.09 20.13 3.13
CA LEU A 84 2.01 20.68 1.77
C LEU A 84 0.96 21.78 1.63
N ASP A 85 -0.04 21.78 2.52
CA ASP A 85 -1.06 22.84 2.59
C ASP A 85 -0.58 24.04 3.41
N GLY A 86 0.25 23.82 4.43
CA GLY A 86 0.84 24.88 5.27
C GLY A 86 2.12 25.51 4.73
N ALA A 87 2.67 24.99 3.62
CA ALA A 87 3.76 25.62 2.89
C ALA A 87 3.14 26.70 1.97
N SER A 88 2.99 27.91 2.51
CA SER A 88 2.64 29.13 1.76
C SER A 88 3.73 30.18 1.96
#